data_AF-A0A376LNF8-F1
#
_entry.id   AF-A0A376LNF8-F1
#
_cell.length_a   1.000
_cell.length_b   1.000
_cell.length_c   1.000
_cell.angle_alpha   90.00
_cell.angle_beta   90.00
_cell.angle_gamma   90.00
#
_symmetry.space_group_name_H-M   'P 1'
#
loop_
_entity.id
_entity.type
_entity.pdbx_description
1 polymer ?
#
loop_
_entity_poly.entity_id
_entity_poly.type
_entity_poly.pdbx_seq_one_letter_code
_entity_poly.pdbx_strand_id
1 'polypeptide(L)'
;MVSLFFSLPKGGAGARPEVKKELAVLMRPQVLSALLTTVLGAGAMFTLYTYISPVLQSITHATPVFVTAMLVLIGVGFSIGNYLGGKLADRSVNGTLKGFFVAADGDYAGNPVPGPQ
;
A
#
# COMPACT_ATOMS: atom_id res chain seq x y z
N MET A 1 -16.51 20.23 13.52
CA MET A 1 -17.66 19.50 14.10
C MET A 1 -18.97 20.27 13.99
N VAL A 2 -19.02 21.58 14.27
CA VAL A 2 -20.27 22.37 14.20
C VAL A 2 -20.89 22.41 12.79
N SER A 3 -20.09 22.52 11.72
CA SER A 3 -20.62 22.55 10.34
C SER A 3 -21.26 21.22 9.91
N LEU A 4 -20.71 20.07 10.34
CA LEU A 4 -21.30 18.75 10.09
C LEU A 4 -22.67 18.61 10.76
N PHE A 5 -22.83 19.18 11.94
CA PHE A 5 -24.07 19.11 12.70
C PHE A 5 -25.22 19.89 12.02
N PHE A 6 -24.90 21.02 11.37
CA PHE A 6 -25.89 21.81 10.62
C PHE A 6 -26.18 21.25 9.23
N SER A 7 -25.22 20.55 8.60
CA SER A 7 -25.37 20.02 7.24
C SER A 7 -25.87 18.58 7.16
N LEU A 8 -25.85 17.80 8.25
CA LEU A 8 -26.42 16.45 8.23
C LEU A 8 -27.95 16.53 8.37
N PRO A 9 -28.74 16.16 7.34
CA PRO A 9 -30.15 15.91 7.52
C PRO A 9 -30.31 14.81 8.58
N LYS A 10 -31.34 14.91 9.42
CA LYS A 10 -31.69 13.87 10.40
C LYS A 10 -31.96 12.57 9.62
N GLY A 11 -30.93 11.74 9.47
CA GLY A 11 -31.00 10.51 8.72
C GLY A 11 -32.13 9.66 9.28
N GLY A 12 -33.08 9.27 8.42
CA GLY A 12 -34.13 8.34 8.82
C GLY A 12 -33.51 7.09 9.41
N ALA A 13 -34.17 6.49 10.42
CA ALA A 13 -33.74 5.26 11.05
C ALA A 13 -33.51 4.19 9.96
N GLY A 14 -32.25 4.00 9.55
CA GLY A 14 -31.90 3.04 8.53
C GLY A 14 -32.38 1.66 8.94
N ALA A 15 -32.89 0.89 7.98
CA ALA A 15 -33.23 -0.51 8.21
C ALA A 15 -32.02 -1.21 8.85
N ARG A 16 -32.25 -2.01 9.89
CA ARG A 16 -31.19 -2.76 10.59
C ARG A 16 -30.36 -3.51 9.54
N PRO A 17 -29.04 -3.24 9.43
CA PRO A 17 -28.20 -3.92 8.46
C PRO A 17 -28.19 -5.42 8.73
N GLU A 18 -28.40 -6.23 7.70
CA GLU A 18 -28.22 -7.68 7.80
C GLU A 18 -26.72 -8.00 7.76
N VAL A 19 -26.09 -8.04 8.94
CA VAL A 19 -24.64 -8.28 9.13
C VAL A 19 -24.13 -9.48 8.31
N LYS A 20 -24.92 -10.56 8.21
CA LYS A 20 -24.56 -11.74 7.40
C LYS A 20 -24.40 -11.42 5.91
N LYS A 21 -25.26 -10.58 5.34
CA LYS A 21 -25.16 -10.19 3.92
C LYS A 21 -23.97 -9.27 3.69
N GLU A 22 -23.69 -8.35 4.61
CA GLU A 22 -22.52 -7.47 4.50
C GLU A 22 -21.21 -8.26 4.59
N LEU A 23 -21.11 -9.22 5.51
CA LEU A 23 -19.92 -10.08 5.63
C LEU A 23 -19.72 -10.96 4.39
N ALA A 24 -20.80 -11.40 3.75
CA ALA A 24 -20.72 -12.15 2.49
C ALA A 24 -20.16 -11.32 1.33
N VAL A 25 -20.26 -9.99 1.37
CA VAL A 25 -19.64 -9.11 0.35
C VAL A 25 -18.10 -9.19 0.42
N LEU A 26 -17.53 -9.37 1.61
CA LEU A 26 -16.08 -9.51 1.78
C LEU A 26 -15.52 -10.76 1.10
N MET A 27 -16.34 -11.80 0.96
CA MET A 27 -15.96 -13.05 0.28
C MET A 27 -16.01 -12.95 -1.25
N ARG A 28 -16.41 -11.82 -1.82
CA ARG A 28 -16.37 -11.63 -3.27
C ARG A 28 -14.92 -11.64 -3.76
N PRO A 29 -14.58 -12.33 -4.86
CA PRO A 29 -13.20 -12.46 -5.33
C PRO A 29 -12.53 -11.12 -5.61
N GLN A 30 -13.27 -10.13 -6.11
CA GLN A 30 -12.78 -8.77 -6.34
C GLN A 30 -12.45 -8.02 -5.04
N VAL A 31 -13.16 -8.29 -3.94
CA VAL A 31 -12.87 -7.70 -2.64
C VAL A 31 -11.68 -8.39 -2.00
N LEU A 32 -11.63 -9.72 -2.10
CA LEU A 32 -10.49 -10.52 -1.61
C LEU A 32 -9.18 -10.12 -2.29
N SER A 33 -9.17 -9.83 -3.59
CA SER A 33 -7.96 -9.35 -4.27
C SER A 33 -7.52 -7.96 -3.79
N ALA A 34 -8.46 -7.05 -3.55
CA ALA A 34 -8.17 -5.74 -2.97
C ALA A 34 -7.64 -5.86 -1.52
N LEU A 35 -8.21 -6.76 -0.73
CA LEU A 35 -7.72 -7.03 0.63
C LEU A 35 -6.34 -7.67 0.61
N LEU A 36 -6.10 -8.64 -0.27
CA LEU A 36 -4.81 -9.32 -0.40
C LEU A 36 -3.70 -8.32 -0.78
N THR A 37 -3.95 -7.48 -1.78
CA THR A 37 -2.98 -6.43 -2.18
C THR A 37 -2.69 -5.46 -1.03
N THR A 38 -3.72 -5.09 -0.27
CA THR A 38 -3.57 -4.25 0.93
C THR A 38 -2.72 -4.95 2.00
N VAL A 39 -2.99 -6.22 2.29
CA VAL A 39 -2.25 -7.02 3.29
C VAL A 39 -0.80 -7.22 2.86
N LEU A 40 -0.54 -7.50 1.59
CA LEU A 40 0.82 -7.64 1.05
C LEU A 40 1.60 -6.32 1.15
N GLY A 41 0.97 -5.20 0.79
CA GLY A 41 1.58 -3.87 0.93
C GLY A 41 1.90 -3.53 2.38
N ALA A 42 0.93 -3.76 3.29
CA ALA A 42 1.12 -3.54 4.72
C ALA A 42 2.19 -4.47 5.31
N GLY A 43 2.24 -5.73 4.89
CA GLY A 43 3.22 -6.71 5.33
C GLY A 43 4.64 -6.34 4.90
N ALA A 44 4.84 -5.95 3.64
CA ALA A 44 6.14 -5.48 3.15
C ALA A 44 6.65 -4.27 3.94
N MET A 45 5.76 -3.32 4.22
CA MET A 45 6.08 -2.13 5.01
C MET A 45 6.42 -2.48 6.48
N PHE A 46 5.66 -3.39 7.08
CA PHE A 46 5.93 -3.86 8.43
C PHE A 46 7.30 -4.55 8.53
N THR A 47 7.63 -5.42 7.57
CA THR A 47 8.94 -6.07 7.49
C THR A 47 10.06 -5.05 7.34
N LEU A 48 9.91 -4.06 6.44
CA LEU A 48 10.90 -3.00 6.24
C LEU A 48 11.20 -2.27 7.55
N TYR A 49 10.18 -1.78 8.27
CA TYR A 49 10.41 -1.05 9.52
C TYR A 49 10.94 -1.93 10.65
N THR A 50 10.52 -3.18 10.72
CA THR A 50 10.98 -4.11 11.75
C THR A 50 12.47 -4.45 11.57
N TYR A 51 12.91 -4.61 10.33
CA TYR A 51 14.23 -5.18 10.05
C TYR A 51 15.25 -4.19 9.48
N ILE A 52 14.88 -2.97 9.12
CA ILE A 52 15.82 -2.00 8.55
C ILE A 52 17.05 -1.77 9.43
N SER A 53 16.85 -1.49 10.72
CA SER A 53 17.94 -1.23 11.65
C SER A 53 18.83 -2.46 11.87
N PRO A 54 18.30 -3.65 12.25
CA PRO A 54 19.15 -4.81 12.47
C PRO A 54 19.84 -5.28 11.19
N VAL A 55 19.21 -5.20 10.02
CA VAL A 55 19.86 -5.57 8.74
C VAL A 55 21.01 -4.63 8.41
N LEU A 56 20.81 -3.31 8.52
CA LEU A 56 21.87 -2.33 8.27
C LEU A 56 23.02 -2.48 9.26
N GLN A 57 22.74 -2.73 10.54
CA GLN A 57 23.78 -2.87 11.55
C GLN A 57 24.53 -4.22 11.45
N SER A 58 23.83 -5.32 11.18
CA SER A 58 24.44 -6.66 11.15
C SER A 58 25.21 -6.93 9.85
N ILE A 59 24.74 -6.44 8.71
CA ILE A 59 25.35 -6.72 7.40
C ILE A 59 26.33 -5.62 7.00
N THR A 60 25.94 -4.35 7.17
CA THR A 60 26.75 -3.21 6.70
C THR A 60 27.54 -2.51 7.80
N HIS A 61 27.42 -2.97 9.06
CA HIS A 61 28.00 -2.32 10.24
C HIS A 61 27.66 -0.81 10.29
N ALA A 62 26.44 -0.48 9.88
CA ALA A 62 25.97 0.88 9.78
C ALA A 62 26.00 1.61 11.13
N THR A 63 26.45 2.87 11.11
CA THR A 63 26.35 3.75 12.27
C THR A 63 24.89 4.18 12.51
N PRO A 64 24.51 4.59 13.74
CA PRO A 64 23.15 5.06 14.03
C PRO A 64 22.70 6.24 13.15
N VAL A 65 23.65 7.13 12.80
CA VAL A 65 23.39 8.27 11.91
C VAL A 65 23.04 7.80 10.50
N PHE A 66 23.72 6.76 9.99
CA PHE A 66 23.41 6.20 8.67
C PHE A 66 22.03 5.54 8.63
N VAL A 67 21.66 4.79 9.68
CA VAL A 67 20.31 4.21 9.79
C VAL A 67 19.24 5.31 9.78
N THR A 68 19.48 6.40 10.52
CA THR A 68 18.58 7.56 10.53
C THR A 68 18.46 8.19 9.13
N ALA A 69 19.57 8.35 8.41
CA ALA A 69 19.55 8.88 7.05
C ALA A 69 18.74 7.98 6.09
N MET A 70 18.84 6.66 6.22
CA MET A 70 18.03 5.71 5.44
C MET A 70 16.53 5.82 5.77
N LEU A 71 16.17 5.98 7.04
CA LEU A 71 14.78 6.22 7.45
C LEU A 71 14.22 7.53 6.88
N VAL A 72 15.03 8.59 6.83
CA VAL A 72 14.65 9.86 6.18
C VAL A 72 14.41 9.65 4.69
N LEU A 73 15.32 8.95 4.00
CA LEU A 73 15.18 8.64 2.58
C LEU A 73 13.90 7.84 2.30
N ILE A 74 13.57 6.88 3.17
CA ILE A 74 12.31 6.14 3.12
C ILE A 74 11.12 7.09 3.27
N GLY A 75 11.13 7.98 4.26
CA GLY A 75 10.06 8.96 4.47
C GLY A 75 9.85 9.89 3.26
N VAL A 76 10.93 10.33 2.61
CA VAL A 76 10.86 11.11 1.37
C VAL A 76 10.24 10.29 0.25
N GLY A 77 10.68 9.03 0.08
CA GLY A 77 10.10 8.09 -0.87
C GLY A 77 8.59 7.91 -0.67
N PHE A 78 8.13 7.73 0.58
CA PHE A 78 6.71 7.65 0.90
C PHE A 78 5.93 8.91 0.56
N SER A 79 6.51 10.08 0.84
CA SER A 79 5.86 11.36 0.54
C SER A 79 5.64 11.52 -0.97
N ILE A 80 6.68 11.24 -1.76
CA ILE A 80 6.60 11.26 -3.22
C ILE A 80 5.61 10.22 -3.74
N GLY A 81 5.69 8.99 -3.22
CA GLY A 81 4.81 7.88 -3.59
C GLY A 81 3.34 8.18 -3.32
N ASN A 82 3.00 8.73 -2.15
CA ASN A 82 1.63 9.12 -1.82
C ASN A 82 1.12 10.24 -2.73
N TYR A 83 1.94 11.25 -3.00
CA TYR A 83 1.57 12.34 -3.90
C TYR A 83 1.28 11.83 -5.31
N LEU A 84 2.21 11.04 -5.87
CA LEU A 84 2.04 10.46 -7.21
C LEU A 84 0.88 9.47 -7.25
N GLY A 85 0.74 8.63 -6.22
CA GLY A 85 -0.36 7.66 -6.10
C GLY A 85 -1.72 8.33 -6.08
N GLY A 86 -1.89 9.40 -5.29
CA GLY A 86 -3.11 10.21 -5.27
C GLY A 86 -3.38 10.84 -6.63
N LYS A 87 -2.38 11.51 -7.22
CA LYS A 87 -2.51 12.17 -8.52
C LYS A 87 -2.85 11.20 -9.66
N LEU A 88 -2.30 9.98 -9.64
CA LEU A 88 -2.58 8.94 -10.63
C LEU A 88 -3.96 8.32 -10.41
N ALA A 89 -4.34 8.07 -9.16
CA ALA A 89 -5.67 7.56 -8.80
C ALA A 89 -6.78 8.54 -9.21
N ASP A 90 -6.57 9.84 -9.01
CA ASP A 90 -7.50 10.90 -9.43
C ASP A 90 -7.70 10.93 -10.96
N ARG A 91 -6.70 10.50 -11.73
CA ARG A 91 -6.80 10.39 -13.20
C ARG A 91 -7.53 9.13 -13.62
N SER A 92 -7.06 7.97 -13.16
CA SER A 92 -7.76 6.70 -13.37
C SER A 92 -7.24 5.65 -12.40
N VAL A 93 -8.13 5.17 -11.53
CA VAL A 93 -7.82 4.07 -10.61
C VAL A 93 -7.42 2.82 -11.41
N ASN A 94 -8.18 2.48 -12.46
CA ASN A 94 -7.89 1.31 -13.30
C ASN A 94 -6.59 1.43 -14.12
N GLY A 95 -6.23 2.63 -14.59
CA GLY A 95 -4.97 2.85 -15.31
C GLY A 95 -3.76 2.83 -14.37
N THR A 96 -3.91 3.33 -13.15
CA THR A 96 -2.86 3.28 -12.11
C THR A 96 -2.58 1.85 -11.68
N LEU A 97 -3.63 1.05 -11.46
CA LEU A 97 -3.50 -0.38 -11.16
C LEU A 97 -2.77 -1.13 -12.28
N LYS A 98 -3.19 -0.95 -13.54
CA LYS A 98 -2.50 -1.57 -14.69
C LYS A 98 -1.06 -1.12 -14.82
N GLY A 99 -0.79 0.18 -14.66
CA GLY A 99 0.55 0.75 -14.74
C GLY A 99 1.48 0.19 -13.66
N PHE A 100 0.98 0.03 -12.43
CA PHE A 100 1.72 -0.57 -11.32
C PHE A 100 2.12 -2.02 -11.62
N PHE A 101 1.16 -2.84 -12.06
CA PHE A 101 1.45 -4.24 -12.38
C PHE A 101 2.37 -4.38 -13.61
N VAL A 102 2.21 -3.57 -14.65
CA VAL A 102 3.11 -3.59 -15.82
C VAL A 102 4.52 -3.13 -15.46
N ALA A 103 4.66 -2.09 -14.63
CA ALA A 103 5.98 -1.67 -14.15
C ALA A 103 6.65 -2.75 -13.27
N ALA A 104 5.87 -3.48 -12.49
CA ALA A 104 6.37 -4.59 -11.66
C ALA A 104 6.75 -5.83 -12.49
N ASP A 105 6.07 -6.09 -13.60
CA ASP A 105 6.35 -7.24 -14.49
C ASP A 105 7.47 -6.93 -15.50
N GLY A 106 7.55 -5.69 -15.97
CA GLY A 106 8.52 -5.23 -16.98
C GLY A 106 9.99 -5.32 -16.58
N ASP A 107 10.29 -5.45 -15.28
CA ASP A 107 11.65 -5.64 -14.76
C ASP A 107 12.23 -7.03 -15.08
N TYR A 108 11.37 -8.03 -15.35
CA TYR A 108 11.80 -9.42 -15.60
C TYR A 108 12.02 -9.76 -17.09
N ALA A 109 11.53 -8.93 -18.01
CA ALA A 109 11.60 -9.24 -19.45
C ALA A 109 12.98 -8.95 -20.09
N GLY A 110 13.88 -8.24 -19.38
CA GLY A 110 15.14 -7.76 -19.94
C GLY A 110 16.41 -8.52 -19.54
N ASN A 111 16.35 -9.41 -18.54
CA ASN A 111 17.54 -10.11 -18.05
C ASN A 111 17.54 -11.58 -18.51
N PRO A 112 18.43 -12.00 -19.43
CA PRO A 112 18.57 -13.40 -19.78
C PRO A 112 18.98 -14.19 -18.54
N VAL A 113 18.21 -15.24 -18.23
CA VAL A 113 18.53 -16.19 -17.17
C VAL A 113 19.91 -16.81 -17.46
N PRO A 114 20.90 -16.69 -16.57
CA PRO A 114 22.17 -17.38 -16.75
C PRO A 114 21.91 -18.89 -16.83
N GLY A 115 22.36 -19.52 -17.91
CA GLY A 115 22.28 -20.97 -18.06
C GLY A 115 23.03 -21.69 -16.93
N PRO A 116 22.65 -22.94 -16.61
CA PRO A 116 23.42 -23.74 -15.67
C PRO A 116 24.85 -23.91 -16.18
N GLN A 117 25.83 -23.65 -15.31
CA GLN A 117 27.25 -23.91 -15.55
C GLN A 117 27.52 -25.41 -15.56
#